data_AF-A0A5S9R343-F1
#
_entry.id   AF-A0A5S9R343-F1
#
_cell.length_a   1.000
_cell.length_b   1.000
_cell.length_c   1.000
_cell.angle_alpha   90.00
_cell.angle_beta   90.00
_cell.angle_gamma   90.00
#
_symmetry.space_group_name_H-M   'P 1'
#
loop_
_entity.id
_entity.type
_entity.pdbx_description
1 polymer ?
#
loop_
_entity_poly.entity_id
_entity_poly.type
_entity_poly.pdbx_seq_one_letter_code
_entity_poly.pdbx_strand_id
1 'polypeptide(L)' 'MGSGYWVVSVDRDTGEATTSERIDNKDKAWEEAAKLEQPNIFTTVVPRRHGAARPALDHINPQDGSNDD' A
#
# COMPACT_ATOMS: atom_id res chain seq x y z
N MET A 1 -8.68 -2.67 -15.34
CA MET A 1 -8.66 -2.84 -13.87
C MET A 1 -7.90 -1.66 -13.27
N GLY A 2 -8.63 -0.70 -12.70
CA GLY A 2 -8.13 0.66 -12.49
C GLY A 2 -7.00 0.74 -11.46
N SER A 3 -5.87 1.25 -11.91
CA SER A 3 -4.91 2.00 -11.09
C SER A 3 -5.64 3.17 -10.45
N GLY A 4 -5.58 3.27 -9.12
CA GLY A 4 -6.18 4.36 -8.36
C GLY A 4 -5.38 4.61 -7.11
N TYR A 5 -5.52 5.79 -6.55
CA TYR A 5 -4.81 6.30 -5.39
C TYR A 5 -5.80 6.43 -4.23
N TRP A 6 -5.30 6.19 -3.04
CA TRP A 6 -6.02 6.39 -1.80
C TRP A 6 -5.27 7.44 -1.00
N VAL A 7 -6.00 8.36 -0.39
CA VAL A 7 -5.43 9.27 0.60
C VAL A 7 -5.68 8.68 1.96
N VAL A 8 -4.61 8.46 2.72
CA VAL A 8 -4.67 7.98 4.10
C VAL A 8 -4.35 9.18 4.98
N SER A 9 -5.27 9.53 5.87
CA SER A 9 -5.09 10.54 6.91
C SER A 9 -4.95 9.85 8.26
N VAL A 10 -3.98 10.27 9.07
CA VAL A 10 -3.74 9.75 10.41
C VAL A 10 -3.73 10.91 11.39
N ASP A 11 -4.69 10.91 12.31
CA ASP A 11 -4.71 11.84 13.43
C ASP A 11 -3.63 11.45 14.45
N ARG A 12 -2.75 12.40 14.79
CA ARG A 12 -1.59 12.13 15.65
C ARG A 12 -1.94 12.07 17.14
N ASP A 13 -3.04 12.68 17.54
CA ASP A 13 -3.45 12.74 18.95
C ASP A 13 -4.16 11.47 19.38
N THR A 14 -4.96 10.91 18.48
CA THR A 14 -5.76 9.71 18.72
C THR A 14 -5.15 8.45 18.11
N GLY A 15 -4.29 8.61 17.09
CA GLY A 15 -3.79 7.50 16.29
C GLY A 15 -4.83 6.94 15.30
N GLU A 16 -5.97 7.62 15.11
CA GLU A 16 -7.01 7.15 14.19
C GLU A 16 -6.60 7.36 12.74
N ALA A 17 -6.64 6.29 11.95
CA ALA A 17 -6.37 6.32 10.52
C ALA A 17 -7.67 6.26 9.72
N THR A 18 -7.90 7.27 8.89
CA THR A 18 -9.02 7.37 7.95
C THR A 18 -8.50 7.23 6.52
N THR A 19 -9.32 6.65 5.66
CA THR A 19 -9.00 6.52 4.23
C THR A 19 -10.08 7.18 3.40
N SER A 20 -9.67 8.02 2.46
CA SER A 20 -10.58 8.66 1.51
C SER A 20 -11.07 7.69 0.44
N GLU A 21 -12.07 8.13 -0.33
CA GLU A 21 -12.52 7.42 -1.52
C GLU A 21 -11.40 7.25 -2.54
N ARG A 22 -11.56 6.26 -3.43
CA ARG A 22 -10.55 5.94 -4.44
C ARG A 22 -10.53 7.02 -5.53
N ILE A 23 -9.37 7.63 -5.72
CA ILE A 23 -9.13 8.67 -6.72
C ILE A 23 -8.35 8.07 -7.89
N ASP A 24 -8.87 8.17 -9.11
CA ASP A 24 -8.24 7.62 -10.33
C ASP A 24 -7.07 8.48 -10.86
N ASN A 25 -6.94 9.72 -10.42
CA ASN A 25 -5.89 10.65 -10.83
C ASN A 25 -4.87 10.91 -9.69
N LYS A 26 -3.58 10.80 -10.01
CA LYS A 26 -2.48 11.00 -9.06
C LYS A 26 -2.43 12.41 -8.51
N ASP A 27 -2.49 13.41 -9.40
CA ASP A 27 -2.37 14.83 -9.04
C ASP A 27 -3.53 15.23 -8.13
N LYS A 28 -4.76 14.80 -8.48
CA LYS A 28 -5.93 15.00 -7.62
C LYS A 28 -5.78 14.36 -6.24
N ALA A 29 -5.17 13.17 -6.16
CA ALA A 29 -4.95 12.52 -4.87
C ALA A 29 -3.95 13.29 -4.00
N TRP A 30 -2.93 13.90 -4.61
CA TRP A 30 -2.00 14.80 -3.89
C TRP A 30 -2.68 16.10 -3.47
N GLU A 31 -3.54 16.69 -4.32
CA GLU A 31 -4.32 17.87 -3.95
C GLU A 31 -5.24 17.60 -2.75
N GLU A 32 -5.95 16.46 -2.74
CA GLU A 32 -6.79 16.07 -1.62
C GLU A 32 -5.98 15.79 -0.35
N ALA A 33 -4.81 15.14 -0.48
CA ALA A 33 -3.91 14.94 0.65
C ALA A 33 -3.43 16.27 1.24
N ALA A 34 -3.08 17.24 0.41
CA ALA A 34 -2.65 18.57 0.86
C ALA A 34 -3.80 19.37 1.52
N LYS A 35 -5.04 19.22 1.05
CA LYS A 35 -6.22 19.84 1.70
C LYS A 35 -6.53 19.25 3.06
N LEU A 36 -6.30 17.94 3.22
CA LEU A 36 -6.53 17.22 4.47
C LEU A 36 -5.33 17.33 5.43
N GLU A 37 -4.17 17.78 4.95
CA GLU A 37 -2.98 17.97 5.77
C GLU A 37 -3.23 19.09 6.80
N GLN A 38 -3.13 18.72 8.07
CA GLN A 38 -3.25 19.64 9.18
C GLN A 38 -2.04 19.42 10.11
N PRO A 39 -1.67 20.37 10.97
CA PRO A 39 -0.56 20.18 11.91
C PRO A 39 -0.68 18.89 12.74
N ASN A 40 -1.93 18.50 12.99
CA ASN A 40 -2.35 17.35 13.79
C ASN A 40 -2.67 16.09 13.00
N ILE A 41 -2.77 16.20 11.67
CA ILE A 41 -3.19 15.11 10.80
C ILE A 41 -2.13 14.91 9.73
N PHE A 42 -1.50 13.74 9.76
CA PHE A 42 -0.57 13.32 8.72
C PHE A 42 -1.35 12.72 7.55
N THR A 43 -1.13 13.22 6.34
CA THR A 43 -1.76 12.68 5.12
C THR A 43 -0.73 12.07 4.18
N THR A 44 -1.08 10.94 3.54
CA THR A 44 -0.20 10.28 2.57
C THR A 44 -0.99 9.65 1.43
N VAL A 45 -0.41 9.69 0.23
CA VAL A 45 -1.02 9.13 -0.98
C VAL A 45 -0.45 7.75 -1.25
N VAL A 46 -1.32 6.74 -1.23
CA VAL A 46 -0.95 5.34 -1.47
C VAL A 46 -1.46 4.90 -2.85
N PRO A 47 -0.58 4.56 -3.80
CA PRO A 47 -0.99 3.97 -5.06
C PRO A 47 -1.47 2.53 -4.83
N ARG A 48 -2.59 2.17 -5.47
CA ARG A 48 -3.03 0.77 -5.53
C ARG A 48 -2.02 -0.03 -6.33
N ARG A 49 -1.15 -0.79 -5.66
CA ARG A 49 -0.31 -1.79 -6.30
C ARG A 49 -1.19 -2.91 -6.87
N HIS A 50 -1.28 -3.00 -8.19
CA HIS A 50 -1.65 -4.24 -8.87
C HIS A 50 -0.45 -5.18 -8.71
N GLY A 51 -0.54 -6.14 -7.80
CA GLY A 51 0.53 -7.11 -7.57
C GLY A 51 1.23 -6.92 -6.23
N ALA A 52 0.54 -7.23 -5.13
CA ALA A 52 1.17 -8.13 -4.19
C ALA A 52 1.14 -9.52 -4.84
N ALA A 53 1.98 -9.74 -5.85
CA ALA A 53 2.50 -11.09 -6.06
C ALA A 53 3.21 -11.38 -4.74
N ARG A 54 2.55 -12.14 -3.86
CA ARG A 54 3.25 -12.84 -2.81
C ARG A 54 4.43 -13.49 -3.52
N PRO A 55 5.70 -13.31 -3.10
CA PRO A 55 6.70 -14.26 -3.54
C PRO A 55 6.11 -15.60 -3.11
N ALA A 56 5.76 -16.44 -4.09
CA ALA A 56 5.41 -17.81 -3.82
C ALA A 56 6.63 -18.38 -3.11
N LEU A 57 6.50 -18.56 -1.79
CA LEU A 57 7.44 -19.29 -0.98
C LEU A 57 7.20 -20.78 -1.32
N ASP A 58 7.47 -21.15 -2.57
CA ASP A 58 7.21 -22.48 -3.12
C ASP A 58 8.25 -22.81 -4.21
N HIS A 59 9.53 -22.79 -3.83
CA HIS A 59 10.55 -23.60 -4.49
C HIS A 59 11.86 -23.64 -3.68
N ILE A 60 11.79 -24.08 -2.42
CA ILE A 60 12.95 -24.74 -1.83
C ILE A 60 12.87 -26.17 -2.37
N ASN A 61 13.55 -26.42 -3.49
CA ASN A 61 13.76 -27.78 -4.00
C ASN A 61 14.89 -28.38 -3.16
N PRO A 62 14.64 -29.29 -2.19
CA PRO A 62 15.72 -30.10 -1.68
C PRO A 62 16.14 -30.98 -2.85
N GLN A 63 17.31 -30.70 -3.44
CA GLN A 63 17.97 -31.69 -4.27
C GLN A 63 18.29 -32.86 -3.34
N ASP A 64 17.38 -33.82 -3.40
CA ASP A 64 17.53 -35.24 -3.14
C ASP A 64 19.01 -35.63 -3.11
N GLY A 65 19.53 -35.82 -1.91
CA GLY A 65 20.81 -36.44 -1.70
C GLY A 65 20.68 -37.88 -2.14
N SER A 66 21.21 -38.18 -3.33
CA SER A 66 21.39 -39.54 -3.80
C SER A 66 22.28 -40.29 -2.81
N ASN A 67 21.64 -41.07 -1.94
CA ASN A 67 22.25 -42.24 -1.33
C ASN A 67 22.25 -43.34 -2.39
N ASP A 68 23.41 -43.61 -2.99
CA ASP A 68 23.66 -44.88 -3.67
C ASP A 68 24.86 -45.55 -2.98
N ASP A 69 24.65 -46.83 -2.67
CA ASP A 69 25.46 -47.77 -1.88
C ASP A 69 26.75 -48.20 -2.59
#